data_AF-A0AAW8KFN7-F1
#
_entry.id   AF-A0AAW8KFN7-F1
#
_cell.length_a   1.000
_cell.length_b   1.000
_cell.length_c   1.000
_cell.angle_alpha   90.00
_cell.angle_beta   90.00
_cell.angle_gamma   90.00
#
_symmetry.space_group_name_H-M   'P 1'
#
loop_
_entity.id
_entity.type
_entity.pdbx_description
1 polymer ?
#
loop_
_entity_poly.entity_id
_entity_poly.type
_entity_poly.pdbx_seq_one_letter_code
_entity_poly.pdbx_strand_id
1 'polypeptide(L)'
;HVKGRGGYVGGDGVPRLNVLDVQKQIRSLPKPVIAMVNGYAIGGGHVLHLMCDLTIASENAIFGQTGPKVGSFDAGFGASYLARIVGQK
;
A
#
# COMPACT_ATOMS: atom_id res chain seq x y z
N HIS A 1 16.34 1.17 -20.84
CA HIS A 1 15.94 0.63 -19.53
C HIS A 1 15.04 1.64 -18.83
N VAL A 2 13.73 1.37 -18.68
CA VAL A 2 12.72 2.35 -18.22
C VAL A 2 12.68 2.49 -16.67
N LYS A 3 13.42 1.65 -15.95
CA LYS A 3 13.56 1.70 -14.49
C LYS A 3 14.93 2.25 -14.10
N GLY A 4 14.97 3.44 -13.51
CA GLY A 4 16.15 4.04 -12.89
C GLY A 4 16.21 3.76 -11.38
N ARG A 5 17.24 4.28 -10.69
CA ARG A 5 17.47 4.09 -9.24
C ARG A 5 16.32 4.59 -8.35
N GLY A 6 15.49 5.52 -8.85
CA GLY A 6 14.31 6.04 -8.14
C GLY A 6 12.96 5.53 -8.64
N GLY A 7 12.93 4.52 -9.52
CA GLY A 7 11.71 3.94 -10.10
C GLY A 7 11.51 4.29 -11.58
N TYR A 8 10.25 4.44 -12.02
CA TYR A 8 9.94 4.71 -13.44
C TYR A 8 10.36 6.13 -13.79
N VAL A 9 11.22 6.28 -14.81
CA VAL A 9 11.66 7.60 -15.29
C VAL A 9 10.74 8.00 -16.43
N GLY A 10 9.99 9.08 -16.25
CA GLY A 10 9.15 9.68 -17.29
C GLY A 10 9.99 10.38 -18.36
N GLY A 11 9.34 10.85 -19.43
CA GLY A 11 10.01 11.67 -20.46
C GLY A 11 10.54 13.02 -19.94
N ASP A 12 10.12 13.41 -18.74
CA ASP A 12 10.58 14.58 -17.98
C ASP A 12 11.89 14.33 -17.20
N GLY A 13 12.42 13.10 -17.23
CA GLY A 13 13.63 12.72 -16.50
C GLY A 13 13.45 12.61 -14.99
N VAL A 14 12.24 12.83 -14.47
CA VAL A 14 11.96 12.78 -13.03
C VAL A 14 11.70 11.32 -12.63
N PRO A 15 12.48 10.75 -11.70
CA PRO A 15 12.24 9.39 -11.23
C PRO A 15 11.00 9.35 -10.34
N ARG A 16 10.01 8.53 -10.72
CA ARG A 16 8.80 8.30 -9.92
C ARG A 16 8.96 7.13 -8.99
N LEU A 17 8.58 7.37 -7.73
CA LEU A 17 8.66 6.44 -6.62
C LEU A 17 8.15 5.04 -7.00
N ASN A 18 8.99 4.03 -6.75
CA ASN A 18 8.56 2.64 -6.82
C ASN A 18 7.82 2.26 -5.53
N VAL A 19 6.51 2.14 -5.62
CA VAL A 19 5.64 1.80 -4.49
C VAL A 19 6.02 0.46 -3.84
N LEU A 20 6.50 -0.52 -4.62
CA LEU A 20 6.91 -1.81 -4.04
C LEU A 20 8.17 -1.68 -3.17
N ASP A 21 9.09 -0.78 -3.51
CA ASP A 21 10.29 -0.55 -2.70
C ASP A 21 9.94 0.16 -1.39
N VAL A 22 8.96 1.06 -1.42
CA VAL A 22 8.41 1.70 -0.21
C VAL A 22 7.75 0.67 0.70
N GLN A 23 6.91 -0.21 0.15
CA GLN A 23 6.28 -1.29 0.92
C GLN A 23 7.32 -2.19 1.58
N LYS A 24 8.39 -2.53 0.86
CA LYS A 24 9.52 -3.30 1.42
C LYS A 24 10.23 -2.54 2.54
N GLN A 25 10.49 -1.25 2.36
CA GLN A 25 11.14 -0.42 3.38
C GLN A 25 10.30 -0.31 4.66
N ILE A 26 8.98 -0.15 4.55
CA ILE A 26 8.08 -0.15 5.71
C ILE A 26 8.24 -1.45 6.50
N ARG A 27 8.27 -2.60 5.81
CA ARG A 27 8.36 -3.93 6.44
C ARG A 27 9.75 -4.27 6.99
N SER A 28 10.82 -3.66 6.47
CA SER A 28 12.19 -3.89 6.92
C SER A 28 12.69 -2.85 7.92
N LEU A 29 11.89 -1.84 8.25
CA LEU A 29 12.28 -0.79 9.16
C LEU A 29 12.39 -1.36 10.59
N PRO A 30 13.47 -1.07 11.34
CA PRO A 30 13.60 -1.50 12.74
C PRO A 30 12.73 -0.69 13.71
N LYS A 31 11.99 0.30 13.21
CA LYS A 31 11.11 1.18 13.98
C LYS A 31 9.66 0.89 13.57
N PRO A 32 8.71 0.84 14.51
CA PRO A 32 7.32 0.59 14.19
C PRO A 32 6.74 1.70 13.31
N VAL A 33 5.98 1.32 12.30
CA VAL A 33 5.26 2.24 11.40
C VAL A 33 3.77 2.16 11.72
N ILE A 34 3.18 3.31 12.08
CA ILE A 34 1.77 3.41 12.48
C ILE A 34 0.98 4.13 11.39
N ALA A 35 -0.07 3.49 10.88
CA ALA A 35 -1.04 4.10 10.00
C ALA A 35 -2.14 4.80 10.83
N MET A 36 -2.33 6.11 10.63
CA MET A 36 -3.47 6.84 11.19
C MET A 36 -4.49 7.08 10.08
N VAL A 37 -5.70 6.54 10.24
CA VAL A 37 -6.75 6.62 9.22
C VAL A 37 -7.93 7.41 9.75
N ASN A 38 -8.17 8.56 9.13
CA ASN A 38 -9.34 9.39 9.33
C ASN A 38 -10.14 9.49 8.03
N GLY A 39 -11.27 8.79 7.95
CA GLY A 39 -12.04 8.63 6.72
C GLY A 39 -11.52 7.51 5.83
N TYR A 40 -11.27 7.80 4.55
CA TYR A 40 -11.10 6.76 3.53
C TYR A 40 -9.65 6.28 3.38
N ALA A 41 -9.44 4.97 3.56
CA ALA A 41 -8.25 4.24 3.14
C ALA A 41 -8.64 3.25 2.03
N ILE A 42 -8.57 3.71 0.78
CA ILE A 42 -9.06 2.97 -0.41
C ILE A 42 -7.95 2.74 -1.44
N GLY A 43 -7.94 1.56 -2.07
CA GLY A 43 -7.02 1.25 -3.18
C GLY A 43 -5.55 1.27 -2.73
N GLY A 44 -4.71 2.07 -3.39
CA GLY A 44 -3.29 2.16 -3.03
C GLY A 44 -3.03 2.62 -1.59
N GLY A 45 -3.88 3.50 -1.05
CA GLY A 45 -3.81 3.92 0.35
C GLY A 45 -4.16 2.78 1.31
N HIS A 46 -5.13 1.94 0.93
CA HIS A 46 -5.46 0.73 1.67
C HIS A 46 -4.30 -0.28 1.68
N VAL A 47 -3.61 -0.45 0.54
CA VAL A 47 -2.44 -1.33 0.44
C VAL A 47 -1.30 -0.86 1.32
N LEU A 48 -0.99 0.45 1.32
CA LEU A 48 0.05 1.01 2.18
C LEU A 48 -0.29 0.84 3.67
N HIS A 49 -1.54 1.08 4.04
CA HIS A 49 -2.06 0.82 5.38
C HIS A 49 -1.81 -0.64 5.83
N LEU A 50 -2.04 -1.62 4.95
CA LEU A 50 -1.85 -3.04 5.27
C LEU A 50 -0.38 -3.43 5.49
N MET A 51 0.56 -2.60 5.06
CA MET A 51 2.00 -2.85 5.27
C MET A 51 2.49 -2.32 6.62
N CYS A 52 1.77 -1.40 7.24
CA CYS A 52 2.11 -0.84 8.56
C CYS A 52 1.96 -1.89 9.67
N ASP A 53 2.65 -1.66 10.79
CA ASP A 53 2.65 -2.58 11.93
C ASP A 53 1.37 -2.45 12.77
N LEU A 54 0.84 -1.23 12.87
CA LEU A 54 -0.37 -0.91 13.61
C LEU A 54 -1.20 0.12 12.86
N THR A 55 -2.52 -0.01 12.94
CA THR A 55 -3.47 0.98 12.44
C THR A 55 -4.28 1.57 13.58
N ILE A 56 -4.32 2.90 13.65
CA ILE A 56 -5.24 3.67 14.49
C ILE A 56 -6.31 4.26 13.58
N ALA A 57 -7.54 3.78 13.74
CA ALA A 57 -8.67 4.18 12.93
C ALA A 57 -9.62 5.08 13.72
N SER A 58 -10.08 6.17 13.12
CA SER A 58 -11.22 6.94 13.65
C SER A 58 -12.54 6.18 13.47
N GLU A 59 -13.60 6.61 14.16
CA GLU A 59 -14.93 5.98 14.04
C GLU A 59 -15.53 6.08 12.64
N ASN A 60 -15.16 7.11 11.88
CA ASN A 60 -15.58 7.32 10.49
C ASN A 60 -14.61 6.69 9.46
N ALA A 61 -13.66 5.85 9.89
CA ALA A 61 -12.71 5.22 8.99
C ALA A 61 -13.38 4.16 8.09
N ILE A 62 -13.07 4.21 6.79
CA ILE A 62 -13.59 3.29 5.78
C ILE A 62 -12.42 2.69 5.00
N PHE A 63 -12.32 1.37 5.07
CA PHE A 63 -11.28 0.58 4.42
C PHE A 63 -11.86 -0.19 3.24
N GLY A 64 -11.10 -0.30 2.15
CA GLY A 64 -11.59 -1.08 1.01
C GLY A 64 -10.68 -1.10 -0.21
N GLN A 65 -10.94 -2.09 -1.06
CA GLN A 65 -10.33 -2.21 -2.38
C GLN A 65 -11.36 -1.87 -3.46
N THR A 66 -11.04 -0.92 -4.33
CA THR A 66 -11.84 -0.61 -5.53
C THR A 66 -11.41 -1.43 -6.73
N GLY A 67 -10.16 -1.91 -6.76
CA GLY A 67 -9.62 -2.74 -7.84
C GLY A 67 -10.54 -3.90 -8.23
N PRO A 68 -11.00 -4.74 -7.28
CA PRO A 68 -11.86 -5.89 -7.59
C PRO A 68 -13.17 -5.50 -8.28
N LYS A 69 -13.70 -4.30 -8.03
CA LYS A 69 -14.93 -3.81 -8.68
C LYS A 69 -14.74 -3.52 -10.17
N VAL A 70 -13.51 -3.37 -10.64
CA VAL A 70 -13.16 -3.06 -12.03
C VAL A 70 -12.30 -4.16 -12.68
N GLY A 71 -12.33 -5.38 -12.13
CA GLY A 71 -11.55 -6.51 -12.67
C GLY A 71 -10.05 -6.40 -12.42
N SER A 72 -9.63 -5.58 -11.46
CA SER A 72 -8.24 -5.42 -11.04
C SER A 72 -8.03 -6.00 -9.64
N PHE A 73 -6.78 -6.23 -9.26
CA PHE A 73 -6.43 -6.67 -7.92
C PHE A 73 -5.02 -6.18 -7.57
N ASP A 74 -4.70 -6.16 -6.27
CA ASP A 74 -3.35 -5.87 -5.86
C ASP A 74 -2.45 -7.10 -6.07
N ALA A 75 -1.61 -7.05 -7.09
CA ALA A 75 -0.62 -8.08 -7.39
C ALA A 75 0.68 -7.96 -6.54
N GLY A 76 0.76 -6.95 -5.68
CA GLY A 76 1.83 -6.78 -4.70
C GLY A 76 1.55 -7.53 -3.39
N PHE A 77 1.89 -6.92 -2.26
CA PHE A 77 1.75 -7.55 -0.95
C PHE A 77 0.35 -7.41 -0.33
N GLY A 78 -0.47 -6.44 -0.73
CA GLY A 78 -1.68 -6.08 -0.01
C GLY A 78 -2.77 -7.14 -0.05
N ALA A 79 -2.96 -7.89 -1.14
CA ALA A 79 -3.94 -8.98 -1.16
C ALA A 79 -3.58 -10.10 -0.16
N SER A 80 -2.31 -10.53 -0.16
CA SER A 80 -1.83 -11.58 0.73
C SER A 80 -1.80 -11.14 2.20
N TYR A 81 -1.43 -9.89 2.48
CA TYR A 81 -1.42 -9.35 3.84
C TYR A 81 -2.83 -9.10 4.36
N LEU A 82 -3.74 -8.59 3.53
CA LEU A 82 -5.14 -8.46 3.91
C LEU A 82 -5.69 -9.81 4.38
N ALA A 83 -5.47 -10.86 3.60
CA ALA A 83 -5.96 -12.20 3.93
C ALA A 83 -5.31 -12.81 5.19
N ARG A 84 -4.13 -12.32 5.61
CA ARG A 84 -3.53 -12.67 6.91
C ARG A 84 -4.16 -11.93 8.09
N ILE A 85 -4.67 -10.72 7.86
CA ILE A 85 -5.27 -9.87 8.91
C ILE A 85 -6.73 -10.24 9.13
N VAL A 86 -7.51 -10.38 8.05
CA VAL A 86 -8.97 -10.59 8.14
C VAL A 86 -9.43 -12.00 7.80
N GLY A 87 -8.52 -12.89 7.39
CA GLY A 87 -8.83 -14.24 6.94
C GLY A 87 -8.89 -14.40 5.42
N GLN A 88 -8.82 -15.66 4.97
CA GLN A 88 -8.81 -16.00 3.54
C GLN A 88 -10.21 -16.02 2.91
N LYS A 89 -11.25 -16.20 3.72
CA LYS A 89 -12.65 -16.33 3.33
C LYS A 89 -13.52 -15.68 4.39
#